data_AF-A0AAT9H8Y3-F1
#
_entry.id   AF-A0AAT9H8Y3-F1
#
_cell.length_a   1.000
_cell.length_b   1.000
_cell.length_c   1.000
_cell.angle_alpha   90.00
_cell.angle_beta   90.00
_cell.angle_gamma   90.00
#
_symmetry.space_group_name_H-M   'P 1'
#
loop_
_entity.id
_entity.type
_entity.pdbx_description
1 polymer ?
#
loop_
_entity_poly.entity_id
_entity_poly.type
_entity_poly.pdbx_seq_one_letter_code
_entity_poly.pdbx_strand_id
1 'polypeptide(L)'
;MQLAAIIVSLVLTVVGVALLARAIGQFVRYFKLGQPVPAGTRTDNPYQRSVTLVREFLGHTRMNRWGIVGFAHWFVAVGFLTLPPTLAQAFGQLFQADWVLPVIGGFLPFEMYTEFIGVMTVLGIAVLIVIRLLSLPSRPGRKSRFAGSKAGQAYFVEYVILTIGLAIYVLRGLEGALHHVDGYEAAYFASYPWSSPSRACRSARCRTWSTWPP
;
A
#
# COMPACT_ATOMS: atom_id res chain seq x y z
N MET A 1 13.01 7.25 22.61
CA MET A 1 11.81 7.16 21.73
C MET A 1 11.93 6.04 20.69
N GLN A 2 13.09 5.79 20.08
CA GLN A 2 13.27 4.74 19.06
C GLN A 2 12.90 3.32 19.55
N LEU A 3 13.33 2.93 20.75
CA LEU A 3 13.00 1.61 21.31
C LEU A 3 11.47 1.38 21.43
N ALA A 4 10.73 2.41 21.84
CA ALA A 4 9.27 2.33 21.92
C ALA A 4 8.65 2.14 20.52
N ALA A 5 9.14 2.85 19.51
CA ALA A 5 8.70 2.69 18.12
C ALA A 5 9.01 1.28 17.58
N ILE A 6 10.20 0.73 17.89
CA ILE A 6 10.57 -0.64 17.55
C ILE A 6 9.57 -1.63 18.14
N ILE A 7 9.38 -1.57 19.45
CA ILE A 7 8.53 -2.52 20.17
C ILE A 7 7.09 -2.45 19.67
N VAL A 8 6.51 -1.26 19.57
CA VAL A 8 5.11 -1.08 19.14
C VAL A 8 4.90 -1.58 17.71
N SER A 9 5.77 -1.19 16.77
CA SER A 9 5.65 -1.60 15.37
C SER A 9 5.80 -3.10 15.20
N LEU A 10 6.77 -3.73 15.87
CA LEU A 10 6.98 -5.18 15.76
C LEU A 10 5.84 -5.97 16.40
N VAL A 11 5.35 -5.55 17.58
CA VAL A 11 4.22 -6.20 18.25
C VAL A 11 2.96 -6.13 17.38
N LEU A 12 2.63 -4.95 16.86
CA LEU A 12 1.48 -4.79 15.96
C LEU A 12 1.62 -5.64 14.69
N THR A 13 2.83 -5.74 14.15
CA THR A 13 3.12 -6.57 12.98
C THR A 13 2.91 -8.05 13.26
N VAL A 14 3.44 -8.55 14.37
CA VAL A 14 3.25 -9.94 14.80
C VAL A 14 1.77 -10.26 14.99
N VAL A 15 1.03 -9.37 15.65
CA VAL A 15 -0.43 -9.52 15.82
C VAL A 15 -1.14 -9.53 14.46
N GLY A 16 -0.81 -8.59 13.57
CA GLY A 16 -1.38 -8.52 12.22
C GLY A 16 -1.12 -9.79 11.40
N VAL A 17 0.11 -10.29 11.40
CA VAL A 17 0.49 -11.53 10.72
C VAL A 17 -0.22 -12.74 11.32
N ALA A 18 -0.35 -12.82 12.64
CA ALA A 18 -1.09 -13.91 13.29
C ALA A 18 -2.58 -13.91 12.91
N LEU A 19 -3.21 -12.72 12.87
CA LEU A 19 -4.60 -12.59 12.41
C LEU A 19 -4.76 -12.94 10.93
N LEU A 20 -3.80 -12.55 10.07
CA LEU A 20 -3.78 -12.92 8.66
C LEU A 20 -3.64 -14.44 8.49
N ALA A 21 -2.72 -15.08 9.21
CA ALA A 21 -2.52 -16.53 9.17
C ALA A 21 -3.80 -17.28 9.60
N ARG A 22 -4.48 -16.78 10.65
CA ARG A 22 -5.79 -17.31 11.08
C ARG A 22 -6.83 -17.18 9.97
N ALA A 23 -6.92 -16.02 9.31
CA ALA A 23 -7.88 -15.79 8.22
C ALA A 23 -7.60 -16.70 7.01
N ILE A 24 -6.32 -16.85 6.62
CA ILE A 24 -5.90 -17.80 5.58
C ILE A 24 -6.32 -19.23 5.95
N GLY A 25 -6.09 -19.65 7.20
CA GLY A 25 -6.52 -20.95 7.68
C GLY A 25 -8.03 -21.17 7.57
N GLN A 26 -8.83 -20.13 7.83
CA GLN A 26 -10.28 -20.18 7.64
C GLN A 26 -10.65 -20.33 6.16
N PHE A 27 -10.03 -19.57 5.25
CA PHE A 27 -10.27 -19.70 3.81
C PHE A 27 -9.91 -21.10 3.29
N VAL A 28 -8.76 -21.64 3.70
CA VAL A 28 -8.35 -23.01 3.32
C VAL A 28 -9.37 -24.04 3.80
N ARG A 29 -9.91 -23.89 5.02
CA ARG A 29 -10.98 -24.77 5.53
C ARG A 29 -12.24 -24.65 4.68
N TYR A 30 -12.65 -23.44 4.32
CA TYR A 30 -13.82 -23.24 3.45
C TYR A 30 -13.62 -23.83 2.04
N PHE A 31 -12.45 -23.64 1.43
CA PHE A 31 -12.17 -24.22 0.11
C PHE A 31 -12.18 -25.75 0.13
N LYS A 32 -11.78 -26.36 1.24
CA LYS A 32 -11.84 -27.82 1.43
C LYS A 32 -13.26 -28.37 1.57
N LEU A 33 -14.27 -27.53 1.80
CA LEU A 33 -15.68 -27.95 1.81
C LEU A 33 -16.26 -28.11 0.40
N GLY A 34 -15.59 -27.62 -0.64
CA GLY A 34 -16.03 -27.76 -2.03
C GLY A 34 -15.99 -29.21 -2.53
N GLN A 35 -16.79 -29.52 -3.55
CA GLN A 35 -16.78 -30.86 -4.16
C GLN A 35 -15.40 -31.24 -4.70
N PRO A 36 -14.98 -32.51 -4.56
CA PRO A 36 -13.74 -32.98 -5.15
C PRO A 36 -13.84 -32.91 -6.68
N VAL A 37 -12.88 -32.22 -7.30
CA VAL A 37 -12.75 -32.20 -8.75
C VAL A 37 -12.17 -33.54 -9.25
N PRO A 38 -12.54 -34.01 -10.46
CA PRO A 38 -12.00 -35.25 -11.02
C PRO A 38 -10.48 -35.29 -10.98
N ALA A 39 -9.90 -36.45 -10.63
CA ALA A 39 -8.45 -36.60 -10.49
C ALA A 39 -7.72 -36.16 -11.78
N GLY A 40 -6.69 -35.33 -11.64
CA GLY A 40 -5.91 -34.79 -12.77
C GLY A 40 -6.40 -33.44 -13.32
N THR A 41 -7.66 -33.05 -13.12
CA THR A 41 -8.22 -31.77 -13.62
C THR A 41 -7.79 -30.52 -12.83
N ARG A 42 -7.07 -30.72 -11.72
CA ARG A 42 -6.51 -29.61 -10.92
C ARG A 42 -5.08 -29.27 -11.32
N THR A 43 -4.35 -30.24 -11.87
CA THR A 43 -2.92 -30.17 -12.21
C THR A 43 -2.69 -30.23 -13.71
N ASP A 44 -3.74 -30.21 -14.52
CA ASP A 44 -3.65 -30.15 -15.97
C ASP A 44 -3.13 -28.77 -16.42
N ASN A 45 -2.14 -28.79 -17.31
CA ASN A 45 -1.60 -27.61 -17.98
C ASN A 45 -1.21 -26.44 -17.03
N PRO A 46 -0.29 -26.67 -16.07
CA PRO A 46 0.06 -25.70 -15.03
C PRO A 46 0.63 -24.39 -15.60
N TYR A 47 1.32 -24.47 -16.73
CA TYR A 47 1.87 -23.30 -17.42
C TYR A 47 0.77 -22.36 -17.92
N GLN A 48 -0.18 -22.88 -18.71
CA GLN A 48 -1.28 -22.07 -19.24
C GLN A 48 -2.11 -21.45 -18.11
N ARG A 49 -2.40 -22.22 -17.06
CA ARG A 49 -3.13 -21.71 -15.89
C ARG A 49 -2.39 -20.58 -15.18
N SER A 50 -1.07 -20.69 -15.03
CA SER A 50 -0.25 -19.65 -14.39
C SER A 50 -0.21 -18.38 -15.23
N VAL A 51 -0.05 -18.51 -16.55
CA VAL A 51 -0.07 -17.37 -17.48
C VAL A 51 -1.45 -16.69 -17.47
N THR A 52 -2.54 -17.46 -17.50
CA THR A 52 -3.90 -16.92 -17.39
C THR A 52 -4.11 -16.22 -16.05
N LEU A 53 -3.64 -16.82 -14.95
CA LEU A 53 -3.71 -16.22 -13.62
C LEU A 53 -2.98 -14.88 -13.59
N VAL A 54 -1.73 -14.83 -14.07
CA VAL A 54 -0.95 -13.57 -14.10
C VAL A 54 -1.63 -12.53 -14.98
N ARG A 55 -2.13 -12.93 -16.16
CA ARG A 55 -2.81 -12.02 -17.09
C ARG A 55 -4.10 -11.44 -16.51
N GLU A 56 -4.91 -12.27 -15.87
CA GLU A 56 -6.17 -11.82 -15.26
C GLU A 56 -5.90 -11.03 -13.97
N PHE A 57 -4.92 -11.44 -13.17
CA PHE A 57 -4.56 -10.82 -11.90
C PHE A 57 -3.87 -9.47 -12.07
N LEU A 58 -2.86 -9.35 -12.95
CA LEU A 58 -2.19 -8.07 -13.19
C LEU A 58 -2.99 -7.16 -14.12
N GLY A 59 -3.61 -7.74 -15.15
CA GLY A 59 -4.35 -6.99 -16.16
C GLY A 59 -5.70 -6.46 -15.66
N HIS A 60 -6.29 -7.07 -14.62
CA HIS A 60 -7.65 -6.76 -14.15
C HIS A 60 -8.64 -6.59 -15.33
N THR A 61 -8.48 -7.41 -16.37
CA THR A 61 -9.00 -7.19 -17.74
C THR A 61 -10.53 -7.07 -17.78
N ARG A 62 -11.21 -7.70 -16.80
CA ARG A 62 -12.65 -7.62 -16.61
C ARG A 62 -13.11 -6.37 -15.85
N MET A 63 -12.34 -5.92 -14.85
CA MET A 63 -12.65 -4.73 -14.04
C MET A 63 -12.30 -3.42 -14.78
N ASN A 64 -11.23 -3.43 -15.58
CA ASN A 64 -10.78 -2.25 -16.31
C ASN A 64 -11.75 -1.80 -17.43
N ARG A 65 -12.81 -2.58 -17.68
CA ARG A 65 -13.91 -2.21 -18.59
C ARG A 65 -14.85 -1.14 -18.01
N TRP A 66 -14.74 -0.84 -16.72
CA TRP A 66 -15.62 0.08 -15.99
C TRP A 66 -15.12 1.54 -15.99
N GLY A 67 -14.40 1.93 -17.05
CA GLY A 67 -13.87 3.28 -17.23
C GLY A 67 -13.02 3.74 -16.06
N ILE A 68 -13.43 4.85 -15.42
CA ILE A 68 -12.70 5.52 -14.34
C ILE A 68 -12.55 4.62 -13.10
N VAL A 69 -13.57 3.82 -12.75
CA VAL A 69 -13.51 2.94 -11.57
C VAL A 69 -12.47 1.84 -11.76
N GLY A 70 -12.43 1.25 -12.95
CA GLY A 70 -11.48 0.21 -13.31
C GLY A 70 -10.03 0.72 -13.26
N PHE A 71 -9.80 1.91 -13.84
CA PHE A 71 -8.52 2.58 -13.82
C PHE A 71 -8.05 2.94 -12.40
N ALA A 72 -8.91 3.58 -11.60
CA ALA A 72 -8.59 3.96 -10.23
C ALA A 72 -8.30 2.72 -9.35
N HIS A 73 -9.08 1.65 -9.50
CA HIS A 73 -8.84 0.40 -8.78
C HIS A 73 -7.53 -0.28 -9.18
N TRP A 74 -7.16 -0.22 -10.46
CA TRP A 74 -5.92 -0.80 -10.95
C TRP A 74 -4.70 -0.18 -10.25
N PHE A 75 -4.65 1.14 -10.09
CA PHE A 75 -3.55 1.78 -9.35
C PHE A 75 -3.51 1.36 -7.89
N VAL A 76 -4.67 1.27 -7.22
CA VAL A 76 -4.73 0.79 -5.84
C VAL A 76 -4.20 -0.66 -5.74
N ALA A 77 -4.58 -1.53 -6.69
CA ALA A 77 -4.11 -2.91 -6.73
C ALA A 77 -2.59 -3.01 -6.98
N VAL A 78 -2.05 -2.24 -7.93
CA VAL A 78 -0.60 -2.18 -8.18
C VAL A 78 0.13 -1.61 -6.97
N GLY A 79 -0.40 -0.55 -6.35
CA GLY A 79 0.13 0.00 -5.10
C GLY A 79 0.24 -1.02 -3.99
N PHE A 80 -0.80 -1.85 -3.82
CA PHE A 80 -0.78 -2.97 -2.87
C PHE A 80 0.34 -3.98 -3.16
N LEU A 81 0.61 -4.29 -4.42
CA LEU A 81 1.72 -5.18 -4.81
C LEU A 81 3.09 -4.53 -4.57
N THR A 82 3.16 -3.20 -4.56
CA THR A 82 4.37 -2.42 -4.27
C THR A 82 4.58 -2.19 -2.76
N LEU A 83 3.60 -2.48 -1.89
CA LEU A 83 3.73 -2.31 -0.44
C LEU A 83 4.82 -3.19 0.21
N PRO A 84 5.01 -4.47 -0.16
CA PRO A 84 6.01 -5.32 0.50
C PRO A 84 7.44 -4.74 0.50
N PRO A 85 8.00 -4.29 -0.65
CA PRO A 85 9.34 -3.70 -0.63
C PRO A 85 9.39 -2.37 0.12
N THR A 86 8.38 -1.49 0.01
CA THR A 86 8.38 -0.22 0.76
C THR A 86 8.27 -0.43 2.27
N LEU A 87 7.50 -1.44 2.70
CA LEU A 87 7.39 -1.81 4.11
C LEU A 87 8.68 -2.46 4.62
N ALA A 88 9.36 -3.28 3.82
CA ALA A 88 10.67 -3.83 4.16
C ALA A 88 11.69 -2.71 4.41
N GLN A 89 11.69 -1.65 3.57
CA GLN A 89 12.48 -0.44 3.79
C GLN A 89 12.13 0.27 5.09
N ALA A 90 10.84 0.53 5.33
CA ALA A 90 10.40 1.18 6.56
C ALA A 90 10.77 0.39 7.84
N PHE A 91 10.78 -0.95 7.78
CA PHE A 91 11.25 -1.78 8.91
C PHE A 91 12.77 -1.65 9.13
N GLY A 92 13.57 -1.60 8.06
CA GLY A 92 15.00 -1.33 8.18
C GLY A 92 15.28 0.04 8.81
N GLN A 93 14.51 1.05 8.39
CA GLN A 93 14.59 2.43 8.91
C GLN A 93 14.32 2.56 10.40
N LEU A 94 13.63 1.58 10.98
CA LEU A 94 13.36 1.53 12.42
C LEU A 94 14.64 1.29 13.25
N PHE A 95 15.63 0.63 12.66
CA PHE A 95 16.93 0.33 13.28
C PHE A 95 18.00 1.33 12.85
N GLN A 96 18.06 1.66 11.56
CA GLN A 96 19.02 2.60 10.97
C GLN A 96 18.28 3.51 10.00
N ALA A 97 18.20 4.81 10.29
CA ALA A 97 17.34 5.74 9.55
C ALA A 97 17.68 5.87 8.05
N ASP A 98 18.94 5.63 7.70
CA ASP A 98 19.50 5.64 6.35
C ASP A 98 19.43 4.27 5.63
N TRP A 99 18.77 3.29 6.24
CA TRP A 99 18.64 1.96 5.64
C TRP A 99 17.79 1.98 4.38
N VAL A 100 18.36 1.43 3.32
CA VAL A 100 17.70 1.21 2.03
C VAL A 100 17.82 -0.25 1.63
N LEU A 101 16.94 -0.71 0.75
CA LEU A 101 17.02 -2.09 0.24
C LEU A 101 18.37 -2.34 -0.47
N PRO A 102 19.12 -3.39 -0.11
CA PRO A 102 20.50 -3.57 -0.56
C PRO A 102 20.67 -3.80 -2.07
N VAL A 103 19.60 -4.20 -2.77
CA VAL A 103 19.63 -4.51 -4.22
C VAL A 103 18.94 -3.45 -5.08
N ILE A 104 17.91 -2.79 -4.56
CA ILE A 104 17.01 -1.92 -5.35
C ILE A 104 16.80 -0.54 -4.72
N GLY A 105 17.32 -0.29 -3.52
CA GLY A 105 17.05 0.93 -2.75
C GLY A 105 17.74 2.21 -3.26
N GLY A 106 18.77 2.07 -4.09
CA GLY A 106 19.41 3.19 -4.82
C GLY A 106 19.15 3.15 -6.33
N PHE A 107 18.21 2.33 -6.78
CA PHE A 107 17.93 2.17 -8.20
C PHE A 107 16.89 3.23 -8.62
N LEU A 108 17.36 4.29 -9.26
CA LEU A 108 16.54 5.44 -9.66
C LEU A 108 15.20 5.07 -10.34
N PRO A 109 15.12 4.11 -11.28
CA PRO A 109 13.83 3.71 -11.87
C PRO A 109 12.86 3.09 -10.85
N PHE A 110 13.36 2.39 -9.84
CA PHE A 110 12.53 1.83 -8.77
C PHE A 110 12.04 2.91 -7.81
N GLU A 111 12.87 3.89 -7.46
CA GLU A 111 12.47 5.04 -6.65
C GLU A 111 11.40 5.88 -7.35
N MET A 112 11.59 6.17 -8.65
CA MET A 112 10.58 6.85 -9.47
C MET A 112 9.28 6.04 -9.58
N TYR A 113 9.39 4.73 -9.80
CA TYR A 113 8.25 3.83 -9.90
C TYR A 113 7.42 3.81 -8.60
N THR A 114 8.08 3.62 -7.47
CA THR A 114 7.42 3.60 -6.15
C THR A 114 6.77 4.93 -5.84
N GLU A 115 7.31 6.04 -6.35
CA GLU A 115 6.76 7.37 -6.13
C GLU A 115 5.49 7.59 -6.93
N PHE A 116 5.60 7.30 -8.23
CA PHE A 116 4.50 7.40 -9.17
C PHE A 116 3.33 6.52 -8.71
N ILE A 117 3.60 5.27 -8.38
CA ILE A 117 2.56 4.34 -7.89
C ILE A 117 2.02 4.78 -6.53
N GLY A 118 2.85 5.30 -5.62
CA GLY A 118 2.40 5.82 -4.34
C GLY A 118 1.37 6.94 -4.49
N VAL A 119 1.69 7.96 -5.31
CA VAL A 119 0.78 9.08 -5.60
C VAL A 119 -0.49 8.59 -6.29
N MET A 120 -0.36 7.77 -7.32
CA MET A 120 -1.51 7.26 -8.06
C MET A 120 -2.39 6.35 -7.21
N THR A 121 -1.84 5.66 -6.21
CA THR A 121 -2.61 4.88 -5.24
C THR A 121 -3.46 5.77 -4.35
N VAL A 122 -2.88 6.87 -3.82
CA VAL A 122 -3.61 7.85 -2.99
C VAL A 122 -4.72 8.53 -3.80
N LEU A 123 -4.43 8.94 -5.05
CA LEU A 123 -5.43 9.51 -5.94
C LEU A 123 -6.51 8.48 -6.32
N GLY A 124 -6.11 7.25 -6.64
CA GLY A 124 -7.00 6.17 -7.01
C GLY A 124 -8.00 5.84 -5.89
N ILE A 125 -7.52 5.71 -4.65
CA ILE A 125 -8.42 5.45 -3.51
C ILE A 125 -9.31 6.66 -3.22
N ALA A 126 -8.81 7.89 -3.34
CA ALA A 126 -9.64 9.09 -3.18
C ALA A 126 -10.78 9.14 -4.21
N VAL A 127 -10.50 8.83 -5.48
CA VAL A 127 -11.52 8.72 -6.54
C VAL A 127 -12.55 7.64 -6.20
N LEU A 128 -12.12 6.45 -5.77
CA LEU A 128 -13.04 5.37 -5.40
C LEU A 128 -13.92 5.72 -4.20
N ILE A 129 -13.36 6.39 -3.19
CA ILE A 129 -14.10 6.91 -2.04
C ILE A 129 -15.15 7.93 -2.51
N VAL A 130 -14.77 8.91 -3.35
CA VAL A 130 -15.71 9.91 -3.88
C VAL A 130 -16.83 9.25 -4.68
N ILE A 131 -16.50 8.32 -5.58
CA ILE A 131 -17.52 7.59 -6.37
C ILE A 131 -18.47 6.82 -5.45
N ARG A 132 -17.96 6.18 -4.40
CA ARG A 132 -18.81 5.52 -3.39
C ARG A 132 -19.70 6.53 -2.69
N LEU A 133 -19.14 7.65 -2.23
CA LEU A 133 -19.87 8.70 -1.52
C LEU A 133 -21.02 9.27 -2.35
N LEU A 134 -20.78 9.50 -3.64
CA LEU A 134 -21.80 9.96 -4.60
C LEU A 134 -22.86 8.89 -4.91
N SER A 135 -22.51 7.62 -4.74
CA SER A 135 -23.38 6.46 -4.95
C SER A 135 -24.15 6.04 -3.69
N LEU A 136 -24.11 6.82 -2.61
CA LEU A 136 -24.79 6.47 -1.35
C LEU A 136 -26.31 6.28 -1.56
N PRO A 137 -26.93 5.31 -0.85
CA PRO A 137 -28.36 5.02 -0.98
C PRO A 137 -29.31 6.09 -0.43
N SER A 138 -28.81 7.23 0.05
CA SER A 138 -29.62 8.32 0.63
C SER A 138 -30.57 9.01 -0.37
N ARG A 139 -30.62 8.56 -1.63
CA ARG A 139 -31.65 8.95 -2.61
C ARG A 139 -32.77 7.90 -2.63
N PRO A 140 -33.99 8.23 -2.18
CA PRO A 140 -35.10 7.29 -2.10
C PRO A 140 -35.53 6.90 -3.53
N GLY A 141 -35.35 5.63 -3.92
CA GLY A 141 -35.92 5.13 -5.17
C GLY A 141 -35.15 4.00 -5.88
N ARG A 142 -33.86 3.78 -5.59
CA ARG A 142 -33.17 2.58 -6.09
C ARG A 142 -33.23 1.49 -5.03
N LYS A 143 -33.75 0.31 -5.39
CA LYS A 143 -33.47 -0.95 -4.67
C LYS A 143 -31.95 -1.13 -4.66
N SER A 144 -31.31 -0.59 -3.63
CA SER A 144 -29.87 -0.60 -3.50
C SER A 144 -29.43 -2.05 -3.33
N ARG A 145 -28.63 -2.56 -4.26
CA ARG A 145 -27.98 -3.88 -4.15
C ARG A 145 -27.12 -4.06 -2.90
N PHE A 146 -26.95 -2.98 -2.10
CA PHE A 146 -26.21 -2.94 -0.85
C PHE A 146 -27.10 -2.82 0.39
N ALA A 147 -28.44 -2.83 0.25
CA ALA A 147 -29.35 -2.94 1.39
C ALA A 147 -29.15 -4.30 2.06
N GLY A 148 -28.39 -4.33 3.17
CA GLY A 148 -28.03 -5.55 3.91
C GLY A 148 -26.60 -6.05 3.74
N SER A 149 -25.75 -5.39 2.93
CA SER A 149 -24.32 -5.74 2.82
C SER A 149 -23.48 -5.02 3.88
N LYS A 150 -22.31 -5.58 4.24
CA LYS A 150 -21.38 -5.05 5.25
C LYS A 150 -20.71 -3.73 4.80
N ALA A 151 -21.49 -2.68 4.59
CA ALA A 151 -21.01 -1.36 4.15
C ALA A 151 -19.91 -0.82 5.06
N GLY A 152 -20.01 -1.06 6.38
CA GLY A 152 -18.97 -0.70 7.34
C GLY A 152 -17.60 -1.34 7.09
N GLN A 153 -17.56 -2.60 6.61
CA GLN A 153 -16.29 -3.25 6.25
C GLN A 153 -15.65 -2.60 5.03
N ALA A 154 -16.44 -2.19 4.05
CA ALA A 154 -15.93 -1.50 2.86
C ALA A 154 -15.30 -0.15 3.23
N TYR A 155 -16.00 0.66 4.04
CA TYR A 155 -15.46 1.94 4.52
C TYR A 155 -14.19 1.74 5.34
N PHE A 156 -14.16 0.75 6.24
CA PHE A 156 -12.96 0.44 7.03
C PHE A 156 -11.74 0.19 6.14
N VAL A 157 -11.88 -0.69 5.13
CA VAL A 157 -10.77 -1.01 4.21
C VAL A 157 -10.37 0.22 3.39
N GLU A 158 -11.33 1.04 2.93
CA GLU A 158 -11.03 2.26 2.18
C GLU A 158 -10.22 3.28 2.99
N TYR A 159 -10.61 3.51 4.25
CA TYR A 159 -9.87 4.40 5.14
C TYR A 159 -8.48 3.85 5.45
N VAL A 160 -8.34 2.54 5.71
CA VAL A 160 -7.03 1.91 5.94
C VAL A 160 -6.09 2.10 4.75
N ILE A 161 -6.58 1.88 3.53
CA ILE A 161 -5.79 2.06 2.30
C ILE A 161 -5.36 3.51 2.14
N LEU A 162 -6.28 4.45 2.34
CA LEU A 162 -5.98 5.89 2.27
C LEU A 162 -4.93 6.28 3.30
N THR A 163 -5.07 5.84 4.55
CA THR A 163 -4.12 6.13 5.63
C THR A 163 -2.75 5.55 5.34
N ILE A 164 -2.65 4.29 4.88
CA ILE A 164 -1.36 3.67 4.53
C ILE A 164 -0.72 4.40 3.36
N GLY A 165 -1.48 4.70 2.31
CA GLY A 165 -0.97 5.43 1.14
C GLY A 165 -0.44 6.81 1.51
N LEU A 166 -1.15 7.54 2.38
CA LEU A 166 -0.71 8.84 2.87
C LEU A 166 0.54 8.72 3.75
N ALA A 167 0.59 7.74 4.65
CA ALA A 167 1.75 7.51 5.52
C ALA A 167 3.02 7.23 4.69
N ILE A 168 2.92 6.41 3.65
CA ILE A 168 4.05 6.13 2.73
C ILE A 168 4.47 7.39 1.99
N TYR A 169 3.51 8.16 1.47
CA TYR A 169 3.80 9.39 0.75
C TYR A 169 4.50 10.42 1.65
N VAL A 170 4.12 10.51 2.92
CA VAL A 170 4.81 11.35 3.92
C VAL A 170 6.20 10.82 4.26
N LEU A 171 6.36 9.50 4.48
CA LEU A 171 7.66 8.89 4.79
C LEU A 171 8.67 9.14 3.67
N ARG A 172 8.26 9.02 2.40
CA ARG A 172 9.14 9.33 1.26
C ARG A 172 9.55 10.80 1.19
N GLY A 173 8.63 11.72 1.52
CA GLY A 173 8.98 13.13 1.67
C GLY A 173 10.03 13.36 2.76
N LEU A 174 9.91 12.66 3.89
CA LEU A 174 10.87 12.74 5.00
C LEU A 174 12.23 12.10 4.66
N GLU A 175 12.25 11.01 3.90
CA GLU A 175 13.50 10.43 3.36
C GLU A 175 14.27 11.45 2.51
N GLY A 176 13.59 12.15 1.59
CA GLY A 176 14.23 13.20 0.80
C GLY A 176 14.78 14.36 1.65
N ALA A 177 14.08 14.71 2.75
CA ALA A 177 14.58 15.70 3.70
C ALA A 177 15.80 15.20 4.50
N LEU A 178 15.86 13.91 4.84
CA LEU A 178 16.99 13.28 5.53
C LEU A 178 18.24 13.20 4.64
N HIS A 179 18.06 12.94 3.35
CA HIS A 179 19.15 12.89 2.36
C HIS A 179 19.64 14.27 1.90
N HIS A 180 19.18 15.36 2.52
CA HIS A 180 19.59 16.74 2.21
C HIS A 180 19.40 17.08 0.72
N VAL A 181 18.27 16.68 0.15
CA VAL A 181 17.91 17.00 -1.23
C VAL A 181 17.63 18.51 -1.33
N ASP A 182 18.67 19.26 -1.68
CA ASP A 182 18.65 20.74 -1.75
C ASP A 182 18.04 21.27 -3.07
N GLY A 183 17.63 20.38 -3.98
CA GLY A 183 17.06 20.70 -5.29
C GLY A 183 16.17 19.60 -5.87
N TYR A 184 15.56 19.83 -7.04
CA TYR A 184 14.69 18.84 -7.68
C TYR A 184 15.47 17.57 -8.06
N GLU A 185 15.07 16.44 -7.49
CA GLU A 185 15.56 15.12 -7.86
C GLU A 185 14.42 14.27 -8.44
N ALA A 186 14.70 13.56 -9.53
CA ALA A 186 13.71 12.71 -10.19
C ALA A 186 13.17 11.60 -9.28
N ALA A 187 13.96 11.18 -8.28
CA ALA A 187 13.59 10.20 -7.26
C ALA A 187 12.49 10.67 -6.29
N TYR A 188 12.27 12.00 -6.21
CA TYR A 188 11.30 12.66 -5.33
C TYR A 188 10.35 13.58 -6.10
N PHE A 189 10.11 13.36 -7.40
CA PHE A 189 9.42 14.32 -8.26
C PHE A 189 8.04 14.78 -7.76
N ALA A 190 7.34 13.93 -7.00
CA ALA A 190 6.01 14.25 -6.46
C ALA A 190 6.04 14.63 -4.99
N SER A 191 6.86 13.95 -4.20
CA SER A 191 7.08 14.19 -2.77
C SER A 191 8.03 15.36 -2.49
N TYR A 192 8.64 15.94 -3.54
CA TYR A 192 9.55 17.07 -3.46
C TYR A 192 9.04 18.23 -2.60
N PRO A 193 7.76 18.67 -2.71
CA PRO A 193 7.20 19.73 -1.87
C PRO A 193 7.23 19.43 -0.37
N TRP A 194 7.32 18.16 0.02
CA TRP A 194 7.49 17.73 1.41
C TRP A 194 8.94 17.41 1.78
N SER A 195 9.79 17.07 0.81
CA SER A 195 11.23 16.88 1.01
C SER A 195 12.01 18.19 1.14
N SER A 196 11.55 19.25 0.49
CA SER A 196 12.09 20.59 0.67
C SER A 196 11.81 20.99 2.12
N PRO A 197 12.83 21.18 2.97
CA PRO A 197 12.60 21.75 4.28
C PRO A 197 12.04 23.14 4.03
N SER A 198 10.72 23.29 4.20
CA SER A 198 10.16 24.60 4.49
C SER A 198 11.06 25.20 5.58
N ARG A 199 11.39 26.48 5.42
CA ARG A 199 12.42 27.22 6.17
C ARG A 199 12.29 27.14 7.71
N ALA A 200 11.29 26.44 8.22
CA ALA A 200 11.04 26.08 9.62
C ALA A 200 12.15 25.25 10.27
N CYS A 201 12.84 24.36 9.56
CA CYS A 201 13.90 23.52 10.14
C CYS A 201 15.31 24.14 10.01
N ARG A 202 15.41 25.47 9.95
CA ARG A 202 16.69 26.19 9.90
C ARG A 202 17.16 26.70 11.28
N SER A 203 16.33 26.57 12.33
CA SER A 203 16.74 26.91 13.69
C SER A 203 17.49 25.74 14.33
N ALA A 204 18.58 26.05 15.03
CA ALA A 204 19.61 25.13 15.53
C ALA A 204 19.16 24.00 16.50
N ARG A 205 17.86 23.74 16.64
CA ARG A 205 17.26 22.90 17.68
C ARG A 205 17.05 21.43 17.26
N CYS A 206 17.20 21.07 15.99
CA CYS A 206 17.15 19.67 15.53
C CYS A 206 18.50 18.94 15.57
N ARG A 207 19.59 19.64 15.87
CA ARG A 207 20.96 19.08 15.89
C ARG A 207 21.27 18.21 17.12
N THR A 208 20.33 18.07 18.05
CA THR A 208 20.55 17.44 19.37
C THR A 208 20.08 15.99 19.49
N TRP A 209 19.48 15.41 18.46
CA TRP A 209 19.03 14.01 18.50
C TRP A 209 20.12 12.98 18.18
N SER A 210 21.30 13.41 17.68
CA SER A 210 22.41 12.52 17.32
C SER A 210 23.53 12.43 18.36
N THR A 211 23.41 13.08 19.52
CA THR A 211 24.43 13.04 20.59
C THR A 211 23.80 12.58 21.91
N TRP A 212 23.49 11.28 22.01
CA TRP A 212 23.43 10.59 23.29
C TRP A 212 24.74 9.80 23.44
N PRO A 213 25.61 10.11 24.42
CA PRO A 213 26.76 9.26 24.72
C PRO A 213 26.30 7.94 25.39
N PRO A 214 27.16 6.90 25.43
CA PRO A 214 26.79 5.55 25.88
C PRO A 214 26.31 5.48 27.33
#